data_AF-A0AAW2DFB9-F1
#
_entry.id   AF-A0AAW2DFB9-F1
#
_cell.length_a   1.000
_cell.length_b   1.000
_cell.length_c   1.000
_cell.angle_alpha   90.00
_cell.angle_beta   90.00
_cell.angle_gamma   90.00
#
_symmetry.space_group_name_H-M   'P 1'
#
loop_
_entity.id
_entity.type
_entity.pdbx_description
1 polymer ?
#
loop_
_entity_poly.entity_id
_entity_poly.type
_entity_poly.pdbx_seq_one_letter_code
_entity_poly.pdbx_strand_id
1 'polypeptide(L)'
;MKEAEDSFPCTLTRYRVFTIPSGSNNQDYSCTYPLRIEHAGMVEKAARIHGSTWNMIWTLNVPPKVRTFIWRACSNCLPTRDNLHRRRVRIDRTCEMCKQEPETTSHVLWTCPFARNVWALVRGRIQKSSNGVEDFFLLFRQMQTKVSKQELELWATTAWAIWNARNKMVFEQLQSRPNIILEGATGLLEEYQSLMETQRIASFCVLSSFPLYCI
;
A
#
# COMPACT_ATOMS: atom_id res chain seq x y z
N MET A 1 0.44 -13.63 -66.03
CA MET A 1 0.54 -12.27 -66.61
C MET A 1 0.86 -11.31 -65.47
N LYS A 2 2.10 -10.81 -65.49
CA LYS A 2 2.75 -9.82 -64.61
C LYS A 2 3.14 -10.19 -63.18
N GLU A 3 4.44 -10.01 -62.98
CA GLU A 3 5.30 -10.09 -61.81
C GLU A 3 5.08 -8.91 -60.84
N ALA A 4 5.52 -9.06 -59.58
CA ALA A 4 6.56 -8.21 -58.99
C ALA A 4 6.86 -8.69 -57.55
N GLU A 5 8.10 -9.15 -57.35
CA GLU A 5 8.80 -9.15 -56.07
C GLU A 5 8.93 -7.69 -55.57
N ASP A 6 8.94 -7.47 -54.24
CA ASP A 6 10.00 -6.70 -53.59
C ASP A 6 9.81 -6.50 -52.08
N SER A 7 10.90 -6.79 -51.36
CA SER A 7 11.36 -6.17 -50.11
C SER A 7 10.79 -6.63 -48.74
N PHE A 8 11.54 -7.53 -48.09
CA PHE A 8 11.78 -7.49 -46.65
C PHE A 8 12.51 -6.17 -46.26
N PRO A 9 12.32 -5.61 -45.04
CA PRO A 9 13.19 -6.06 -43.95
C PRO A 9 12.47 -6.26 -42.60
N CYS A 10 12.87 -7.33 -41.94
CA CYS A 10 12.66 -7.61 -40.54
C CYS A 10 13.18 -6.46 -39.65
N THR A 11 12.35 -5.91 -38.76
CA THR A 11 12.85 -5.38 -37.49
C THR A 11 11.96 -5.85 -36.33
N LEU A 12 12.59 -6.68 -35.50
CA LEU A 12 12.14 -7.16 -34.21
C LEU A 12 11.56 -6.02 -33.36
N THR A 13 10.24 -5.99 -33.17
CA THR A 13 9.68 -5.32 -31.99
C THR A 13 9.66 -6.34 -30.85
N ARG A 14 10.62 -6.16 -29.96
CA ARG A 14 10.87 -6.95 -28.76
C ARG A 14 9.69 -6.80 -27.81
N TYR A 15 8.63 -7.58 -27.99
CA TYR A 15 7.65 -7.79 -26.94
C TYR A 15 8.34 -8.54 -25.81
N ARG A 16 8.63 -7.85 -24.70
CA ARG A 16 8.97 -8.52 -23.44
C ARG A 16 7.69 -9.20 -22.95
N VAL A 17 7.47 -10.43 -23.41
CA VAL A 17 6.60 -11.39 -22.75
C VAL A 17 7.28 -11.71 -21.42
N PHE A 18 6.68 -11.32 -20.30
CA PHE A 18 7.04 -11.91 -19.01
C PHE A 18 6.45 -13.32 -18.99
N THR A 19 7.22 -14.31 -19.49
CA THR A 19 6.93 -15.73 -19.29
C THR A 19 7.39 -16.13 -17.89
N ILE A 20 6.43 -16.50 -17.02
CA ILE A 20 6.71 -17.27 -15.80
C ILE A 20 6.83 -18.74 -16.23
N PRO A 21 7.94 -19.44 -16.01
CA PRO A 21 8.05 -20.84 -16.38
C PRO A 21 7.39 -21.73 -15.33
N SER A 22 6.24 -22.33 -15.65
CA SER A 22 5.71 -23.52 -14.95
C SER A 22 4.78 -24.27 -15.90
N GLY A 23 5.05 -25.57 -16.06
CA GLY A 23 4.58 -26.42 -17.15
C GLY A 23 3.06 -26.54 -17.35
N SER A 24 2.72 -26.71 -18.63
CA SER A 24 1.60 -27.48 -19.20
C SER A 24 0.18 -27.18 -18.71
N ASN A 25 -0.52 -26.27 -19.40
CA ASN A 25 -1.48 -26.70 -20.43
C ASN A 25 -2.07 -25.49 -21.17
N ASN A 26 -2.03 -25.61 -22.49
CA ASN A 26 -2.62 -24.72 -23.49
C ASN A 26 -4.09 -24.46 -23.22
N GLN A 27 -4.46 -23.17 -23.18
CA GLN A 27 -5.68 -22.69 -23.81
C GLN A 27 -5.53 -21.18 -24.06
N ASP A 28 -5.20 -20.85 -25.31
CA ASP A 28 -5.16 -19.50 -25.84
C ASP A 28 -6.57 -18.92 -25.91
N TYR A 29 -6.84 -17.91 -25.08
CA TYR A 29 -7.98 -17.01 -25.26
C TYR A 29 -7.43 -15.63 -25.64
N SER A 30 -6.90 -15.48 -26.86
CA SER A 30 -6.50 -14.17 -27.37
C SER A 30 -7.72 -13.44 -27.93
N CYS A 31 -8.35 -12.58 -27.13
CA CYS A 31 -9.28 -11.59 -27.66
C CYS A 31 -8.50 -10.35 -28.11
N THR A 32 -8.17 -10.27 -29.39
CA THR A 32 -7.52 -9.12 -30.02
C THR A 32 -8.54 -8.05 -30.35
N TYR A 33 -8.76 -7.11 -29.43
CA TYR A 33 -9.36 -5.83 -29.79
C TYR A 33 -8.25 -4.86 -30.22
N PRO A 34 -8.35 -4.22 -31.39
CA PRO A 34 -7.44 -3.15 -31.76
C PRO A 34 -7.71 -1.94 -30.85
N LEU A 35 -6.86 -1.75 -29.84
CA LEU A 35 -6.89 -0.57 -28.98
C LEU A 35 -6.34 0.64 -29.74
N ARG A 36 -7.19 1.66 -29.90
CA ARG A 36 -6.88 2.99 -30.45
C ARG A 36 -5.63 3.57 -29.75
N ILE A 37 -4.62 3.93 -30.54
CA ILE A 37 -3.25 4.33 -30.15
C ILE A 37 -3.20 5.52 -29.16
N GLU A 38 -4.30 6.27 -28.98
CA GLU A 38 -4.41 7.38 -28.03
C GLU A 38 -4.44 6.94 -26.54
N HIS A 39 -4.81 5.69 -26.23
CA HIS A 39 -4.87 5.20 -24.84
C HIS A 39 -3.57 4.58 -24.32
N ALA A 40 -2.61 4.26 -25.18
CA ALA A 40 -1.36 3.61 -24.77
C ALA A 40 -0.55 4.47 -23.78
N GLY A 41 -0.49 5.79 -24.02
CA GLY A 41 0.21 6.73 -23.13
C GLY A 41 -0.47 6.89 -21.75
N MET A 42 -1.80 6.78 -21.68
CA MET A 42 -2.53 6.83 -20.41
C MET A 42 -2.31 5.55 -19.58
N VAL A 43 -2.30 4.39 -20.23
CA VAL A 43 -2.04 3.10 -19.58
C VAL A 43 -0.61 3.03 -19.05
N GLU A 44 0.38 3.46 -19.84
CA GLU A 44 1.78 3.48 -19.42
C GLU A 44 2.02 4.46 -18.25
N LYS A 45 1.41 5.65 -18.30
CA LYS A 45 1.46 6.62 -17.21
C LYS A 45 0.82 6.08 -15.93
N ALA A 46 -0.35 5.44 -16.04
CA ALA A 46 -1.01 4.80 -14.90
C ALA A 46 -0.14 3.69 -14.31
N ALA A 47 0.47 2.84 -15.14
CA ALA A 47 1.38 1.78 -14.69
C ALA A 47 2.62 2.33 -13.95
N ARG A 48 3.24 3.40 -14.47
CA ARG A 48 4.36 4.08 -13.81
C ARG A 48 3.97 4.67 -12.45
N ILE A 49 2.81 5.35 -12.37
CA ILE A 49 2.28 5.92 -11.13
C ILE A 49 1.99 4.81 -10.11
N HIS A 50 1.41 3.70 -10.57
CA HIS A 50 1.14 2.55 -9.72
C HIS A 50 2.46 1.95 -9.18
N GLY A 51 3.46 1.77 -10.05
CA GLY A 51 4.79 1.28 -9.66
C GLY A 51 5.52 2.19 -8.67
N SER A 52 5.48 3.52 -8.85
CA SER A 52 6.14 4.46 -7.93
C SER A 52 5.52 4.46 -6.54
N THR A 53 4.20 4.26 -6.45
CA THR A 53 3.47 4.17 -5.18
C THR A 53 3.86 2.91 -4.40
N TRP A 54 3.97 1.77 -5.08
CA TRP A 54 4.43 0.53 -4.45
C TRP A 54 5.87 0.61 -3.97
N ASN A 55 6.77 1.18 -4.79
CA ASN A 55 8.15 1.42 -4.37
C ASN A 55 8.20 2.28 -3.11
N MET A 56 7.39 3.33 -3.03
CA MET A 56 7.33 4.18 -1.83
C MET A 56 7.01 3.36 -0.58
N ILE A 57 5.97 2.52 -0.62
CA ILE A 57 5.55 1.68 0.52
C ILE A 57 6.70 0.81 1.05
N TRP A 58 7.49 0.23 0.14
CA TRP A 58 8.61 -0.64 0.52
C TRP A 58 9.82 0.14 1.06
N THR A 59 9.97 1.41 0.71
CA THR A 59 11.06 2.28 1.21
C THR A 59 10.79 2.95 2.56
N LEU A 60 9.59 2.81 3.12
CA LEU A 60 9.24 3.36 4.42
C LEU A 60 10.07 2.71 5.55
N ASN A 61 10.59 3.52 6.46
CA ASN A 61 11.28 3.08 7.67
C ASN A 61 10.28 2.75 8.79
N VAL A 62 9.42 1.78 8.53
CA VAL A 62 8.40 1.26 9.46
C VAL A 62 8.54 -0.25 9.60
N PRO A 63 8.00 -0.86 10.67
CA PRO A 63 8.03 -2.31 10.83
C PRO A 63 7.52 -3.05 9.58
N PRO A 64 8.11 -4.20 9.19
CA PRO A 64 7.69 -4.96 8.01
C PRO A 64 6.18 -5.27 8.00
N LYS A 65 5.60 -5.58 9.17
CA LYS A 65 4.16 -5.80 9.34
C LYS A 65 3.29 -4.61 8.91
N VAL A 66 3.78 -3.39 9.13
CA VAL A 66 3.10 -2.14 8.74
C VAL A 66 3.18 -1.95 7.23
N ARG A 67 4.34 -2.21 6.59
CA ARG A 67 4.46 -2.15 5.12
C ARG A 67 3.50 -3.12 4.43
N THR A 68 3.49 -4.37 4.88
CA THR A 68 2.56 -5.39 4.36
C THR A 68 1.11 -4.97 4.56
N PHE A 69 0.78 -4.39 5.72
CA PHE A 69 -0.56 -3.87 5.97
C PHE A 69 -0.95 -2.75 5.00
N ILE A 70 -0.10 -1.74 4.80
CA ILE A 70 -0.39 -0.63 3.88
C ILE A 70 -0.56 -1.15 2.46
N TRP A 71 0.29 -2.07 2.02
CA TRP A 71 0.12 -2.73 0.73
C TRP A 71 -1.25 -3.41 0.62
N ARG A 72 -1.66 -4.21 1.62
CA ARG A 72 -2.99 -4.87 1.63
C ARG A 72 -4.14 -3.86 1.66
N ALA A 73 -4.00 -2.76 2.39
CA ALA A 73 -5.00 -1.69 2.48
C ALA A 73 -5.17 -1.00 1.12
N CYS A 74 -4.06 -0.61 0.49
CA CYS A 74 -4.04 0.00 -0.83
C CYS A 74 -4.53 -0.95 -1.94
N SER A 75 -4.32 -2.26 -1.81
CA SER A 75 -4.90 -3.27 -2.71
C SER A 75 -6.33 -3.68 -2.36
N ASN A 76 -6.99 -2.98 -1.41
CA ASN A 76 -8.33 -3.27 -0.90
C ASN A 76 -8.52 -4.76 -0.51
N CYS A 77 -7.48 -5.37 0.05
CA CYS A 77 -7.43 -6.80 0.39
C CYS A 77 -7.64 -7.06 1.89
N LEU A 78 -7.90 -6.02 2.69
CA LEU A 78 -8.20 -6.18 4.12
C LEU A 78 -9.55 -6.88 4.33
N PRO A 79 -9.71 -7.69 5.38
CA PRO A 79 -10.96 -8.37 5.71
C PRO A 79 -11.97 -7.39 6.35
N THR A 80 -12.29 -6.30 5.66
CA THR A 80 -13.39 -5.41 6.05
C THR A 80 -14.72 -6.10 5.81
N ARG A 81 -15.78 -5.65 6.50
CA ARG A 81 -17.09 -6.29 6.34
C ARG A 81 -17.66 -6.17 4.93
N ASP A 82 -17.38 -5.06 4.24
CA ASP A 82 -17.73 -4.94 2.82
C ASP A 82 -16.96 -5.94 1.95
N ASN A 83 -15.65 -6.13 2.18
CA ASN A 83 -14.84 -7.12 1.45
C ASN A 83 -15.32 -8.57 1.71
N LEU A 84 -15.65 -8.90 2.96
CA LEU A 84 -16.18 -10.21 3.34
C LEU A 84 -17.55 -10.47 2.71
N HIS A 85 -18.43 -9.46 2.70
CA HIS A 85 -19.71 -9.57 2.02
C HIS A 85 -19.53 -9.75 0.51
N ARG A 86 -18.58 -9.06 -0.14
CA ARG A 86 -18.25 -9.28 -1.56
C ARG A 86 -17.78 -10.71 -1.83
N ARG A 87 -17.17 -11.36 -0.84
CA ARG A 87 -16.80 -12.79 -0.86
C ARG A 87 -17.93 -13.73 -0.43
N ARG A 88 -19.17 -13.26 -0.40
CA ARG A 88 -20.39 -14.02 -0.07
C ARG A 88 -20.43 -14.55 1.38
N VAL A 89 -19.65 -13.96 2.29
CA VAL A 89 -19.78 -14.24 3.72
C VAL A 89 -21.00 -13.48 4.26
N ARG A 90 -21.93 -14.20 4.90
CA ARG A 90 -23.16 -13.61 5.46
C ARG A 90 -22.87 -12.87 6.76
N ILE A 91 -22.58 -11.58 6.65
CA ILE A 91 -22.40 -10.67 7.77
C ILE A 91 -23.07 -9.32 7.46
N ASP A 92 -23.52 -8.60 8.49
CA ASP A 92 -23.92 -7.20 8.33
C ASP A 92 -22.73 -6.39 7.77
N ARG A 93 -22.95 -5.41 6.90
CA ARG A 93 -21.85 -4.60 6.34
C ARG A 93 -21.49 -3.40 7.21
N THR A 94 -22.32 -3.05 8.19
CA THR A 94 -22.14 -1.87 9.03
C THR A 94 -20.82 -1.89 9.79
N CYS A 95 -20.13 -0.76 9.82
CA CYS A 95 -18.90 -0.57 10.57
C CYS A 95 -19.15 -0.76 12.08
N GLU A 96 -18.40 -1.67 12.70
CA GLU A 96 -18.54 -1.98 14.13
C GLU A 96 -18.09 -0.81 15.04
N MET A 97 -17.27 0.10 14.52
CA MET A 97 -16.72 1.22 15.29
C MET A 97 -17.69 2.40 15.41
N CYS A 98 -18.44 2.72 14.34
CA CYS A 98 -19.35 3.87 14.32
C CYS A 98 -20.83 3.49 14.19
N LYS A 99 -21.14 2.26 13.77
CA LYS A 99 -22.50 1.74 13.56
C LYS A 99 -23.37 2.56 12.58
N GLN A 100 -22.76 3.33 11.68
CA GLN A 100 -23.47 4.27 10.81
C GLN A 100 -23.37 3.94 9.31
N GLU A 101 -22.17 3.59 8.83
CA GLU A 101 -21.90 3.39 7.41
C GLU A 101 -21.32 1.99 7.13
N PRO A 102 -21.36 1.51 5.86
CA PRO A 102 -20.70 0.28 5.47
C PRO A 102 -19.18 0.31 5.74
N GLU A 103 -18.67 -0.81 6.23
CA GLU A 103 -17.27 -0.97 6.60
C GLU A 103 -16.37 -1.20 5.36
N THR A 104 -15.98 -0.10 4.71
CA THR A 104 -14.96 -0.10 3.66
C THR A 104 -13.57 0.18 4.24
N THR A 105 -12.52 -0.13 3.47
CA THR A 105 -11.13 0.14 3.88
C THR A 105 -10.90 1.63 4.15
N SER A 106 -11.35 2.49 3.24
CA SER A 106 -11.25 3.95 3.39
C SER A 106 -12.09 4.46 4.56
N HIS A 107 -13.27 3.87 4.79
CA HIS A 107 -14.09 4.25 5.94
C HIS A 107 -13.37 3.94 7.25
N VAL A 108 -13.00 2.68 7.49
CA VAL A 108 -12.39 2.26 8.77
C VAL A 108 -11.11 3.02 9.09
N LEU A 109 -10.30 3.30 8.07
CA LEU A 109 -8.97 3.88 8.28
C LEU A 109 -8.96 5.42 8.21
N TRP A 110 -9.98 6.06 7.63
CA TRP A 110 -9.96 7.50 7.36
C TRP A 110 -11.26 8.21 7.71
N THR A 111 -12.38 7.88 7.07
CA THR A 111 -13.62 8.67 7.18
C THR A 111 -14.46 8.36 8.42
N CYS A 112 -14.27 7.18 9.02
CA CYS A 112 -14.99 6.76 10.22
C CYS A 112 -14.82 7.79 11.35
N PRO A 113 -15.89 8.20 12.05
CA PRO A 113 -15.80 9.12 13.18
C PRO A 113 -14.75 8.74 14.23
N PHE A 114 -14.60 7.44 14.49
CA PHE A 114 -13.57 6.93 15.39
C PHE A 114 -12.15 7.19 14.86
N ALA A 115 -11.89 6.84 13.59
CA ALA A 115 -10.59 7.08 12.96
C ALA A 115 -10.28 8.58 12.94
N ARG A 116 -11.27 9.43 12.64
CA ARG A 116 -11.14 10.89 12.67
C ARG A 116 -10.70 11.41 14.03
N ASN A 117 -11.22 10.85 15.13
CA ASN A 117 -10.79 11.23 16.47
C ASN A 117 -9.32 10.89 16.73
N VAL A 118 -8.81 9.78 16.18
CA VAL A 118 -7.38 9.45 16.26
C VAL A 118 -6.55 10.42 15.41
N TRP A 119 -6.97 10.66 14.16
CA TRP A 119 -6.27 11.58 13.26
C TRP A 119 -6.27 13.04 13.75
N ALA A 120 -7.30 13.46 14.48
CA ALA A 120 -7.36 14.78 15.11
C ALA A 120 -6.28 15.00 16.18
N LEU A 121 -5.71 13.92 16.74
CA LEU A 121 -4.62 14.00 17.71
C LEU A 121 -3.24 14.06 17.02
N VAL A 122 -3.13 13.58 15.78
CA VAL A 122 -1.88 13.62 14.99
C VAL A 122 -1.60 15.07 14.60
N ARG A 123 -0.48 15.64 15.07
CA ARG A 123 -0.11 17.02 14.70
C ARG A 123 0.37 17.10 13.24
N GLY A 124 0.19 18.26 12.62
CA GLY A 124 0.78 18.56 11.30
C GLY A 124 -0.20 18.50 10.12
N ARG A 125 0.33 18.25 8.92
CA ARG A 125 -0.42 18.37 7.66
C ARG A 125 -1.47 17.29 7.45
N ILE A 126 -1.37 16.18 8.19
CA ILE A 126 -2.28 15.03 8.10
C ILE A 126 -3.73 15.42 8.44
N GLN A 127 -3.93 16.36 9.37
CA GLN A 127 -5.26 16.81 9.83
C GLN A 127 -6.07 17.56 8.76
N LYS A 128 -5.42 18.09 7.71
CA LYS A 128 -6.02 18.99 6.71
C LYS A 128 -6.48 18.29 5.44
N SER A 129 -6.44 16.96 5.40
CA SER A 129 -6.81 16.19 4.21
C SER A 129 -8.32 15.95 4.11
N SER A 130 -8.85 15.94 2.88
CA SER A 130 -10.29 15.89 2.63
C SER A 130 -10.89 14.53 2.99
N ASN A 131 -12.20 14.55 3.31
CA ASN A 131 -12.96 13.38 3.74
C ASN A 131 -13.65 12.62 2.57
N GLY A 132 -13.56 13.14 1.34
CA GLY A 132 -14.26 12.60 0.17
C GLY A 132 -13.46 11.56 -0.61
N VAL A 133 -12.62 10.76 0.06
CA VAL A 133 -11.80 9.76 -0.64
C VAL A 133 -12.45 8.38 -0.50
N GLU A 134 -12.97 7.86 -1.62
CA GLU A 134 -13.57 6.53 -1.69
C GLU A 134 -12.52 5.41 -1.64
N ASP A 135 -11.30 5.67 -2.14
CA ASP A 135 -10.25 4.66 -2.29
C ASP A 135 -8.99 4.97 -1.46
N PHE A 136 -8.59 4.01 -0.62
CA PHE A 136 -7.41 4.12 0.25
C PHE A 136 -6.08 4.26 -0.51
N PHE A 137 -5.95 3.67 -1.71
CA PHE A 137 -4.78 3.85 -2.58
C PHE A 137 -4.63 5.32 -3.00
N LEU A 138 -5.75 5.96 -3.39
CA LEU A 138 -5.75 7.37 -3.76
C LEU A 138 -5.41 8.26 -2.56
N LEU A 139 -5.93 7.92 -1.37
CA LEU A 139 -5.58 8.60 -0.13
C LEU A 139 -4.08 8.50 0.17
N PHE A 140 -3.50 7.30 0.11
CA PHE A 140 -2.07 7.09 0.34
C PHE A 140 -1.23 7.93 -0.64
N ARG A 141 -1.60 7.94 -1.93
CA ARG A 141 -0.91 8.74 -2.95
C ARG A 141 -0.99 10.24 -2.66
N GLN A 142 -2.15 10.73 -2.22
CA GLN A 142 -2.29 12.13 -1.81
C GLN A 142 -1.42 12.47 -0.59
N MET A 143 -1.30 11.55 0.37
CA MET A 143 -0.43 11.75 1.53
C MET A 143 1.03 11.77 1.11
N GLN A 144 1.44 10.83 0.25
CA GLN A 144 2.81 10.78 -0.28
C GLN A 144 3.26 12.10 -0.92
N THR A 145 2.35 12.87 -1.54
CA THR A 145 2.70 14.17 -2.14
C THR A 145 2.57 15.35 -1.17
N LYS A 146 1.76 15.23 -0.11
CA LYS A 146 1.44 16.32 0.81
C LYS A 146 2.35 16.39 2.04
N VAL A 147 2.90 15.25 2.48
CA VAL A 147 3.64 15.15 3.73
C VAL A 147 5.08 14.68 3.51
N SER A 148 5.96 14.95 4.48
CA SER A 148 7.34 14.44 4.47
C SER A 148 7.37 12.91 4.62
N LYS A 149 8.51 12.29 4.33
CA LYS A 149 8.67 10.84 4.51
C LYS A 149 8.44 10.42 5.96
N GLN A 150 8.97 11.17 6.94
CA GLN A 150 8.73 10.86 8.37
C GLN A 150 7.25 10.98 8.75
N GLU A 151 6.55 12.02 8.28
CA GLU A 151 5.11 12.15 8.50
C GLU A 151 4.34 11.01 7.84
N LEU A 152 4.77 10.52 6.67
CA LEU A 152 4.15 9.38 5.98
C LEU A 152 4.37 8.06 6.74
N GLU A 153 5.52 7.88 7.38
CA GLU A 153 5.81 6.73 8.24
C GLU A 153 4.93 6.74 9.50
N LEU A 154 4.74 7.90 10.12
CA LEU A 154 3.77 8.08 11.21
C LEU A 154 2.33 7.83 10.74
N TRP A 155 1.97 8.32 9.56
CA TRP A 155 0.66 8.06 8.97
C TRP A 155 0.42 6.56 8.76
N ALA A 156 1.39 5.85 8.19
CA ALA A 156 1.29 4.41 7.94
C ALA A 156 1.15 3.59 9.24
N THR A 157 1.94 3.92 10.26
CA THR A 157 1.87 3.26 11.57
C THR A 157 0.57 3.58 12.32
N THR A 158 0.07 4.82 12.21
CA THR A 158 -1.22 5.23 12.78
C THR A 158 -2.39 4.48 12.12
N ALA A 159 -2.40 4.37 10.79
CA ALA A 159 -3.41 3.59 10.07
C ALA A 159 -3.40 2.11 10.50
N TRP A 160 -2.22 1.53 10.71
CA TRP A 160 -2.08 0.18 11.24
C TRP A 160 -2.61 0.04 12.68
N ALA A 161 -2.34 1.03 13.54
CA ALA A 161 -2.84 1.03 14.91
C ALA A 161 -4.38 1.16 14.97
N ILE A 162 -4.98 1.99 14.11
CA ILE A 162 -6.45 2.09 13.95
C ILE A 162 -7.03 0.74 13.52
N TRP A 163 -6.41 0.07 12.54
CA TRP A 163 -6.84 -1.25 12.11
C TRP A 163 -6.81 -2.28 13.23
N ASN A 164 -5.75 -2.28 14.05
CA ASN A 164 -5.66 -3.18 15.20
C ASN A 164 -6.69 -2.86 16.28
N ALA A 165 -6.94 -1.59 16.55
CA ALA A 165 -8.00 -1.19 17.48
C ALA A 165 -9.37 -1.66 17.00
N ARG A 166 -9.64 -1.57 15.70
CA ARG A 166 -10.86 -2.14 15.10
C ARG A 166 -10.89 -3.66 15.25
N ASN A 167 -9.78 -4.37 15.04
CA ASN A 167 -9.75 -5.82 15.23
C ASN A 167 -10.04 -6.22 16.68
N LYS A 168 -9.45 -5.53 17.66
CA LYS A 168 -9.77 -5.73 19.08
C LYS A 168 -11.25 -5.49 19.37
N MET A 169 -11.84 -4.44 18.80
CA MET A 169 -13.28 -4.22 18.94
C MET A 169 -14.10 -5.39 18.36
N VAL A 170 -13.75 -5.89 17.18
CA VAL A 170 -14.52 -6.97 16.53
C VAL A 170 -14.37 -8.32 17.23
N PHE A 171 -13.16 -8.69 17.65
CA PHE A 171 -12.90 -10.01 18.23
C PHE A 171 -13.00 -10.07 19.75
N GLU A 172 -12.72 -8.97 20.44
CA GLU A 172 -12.64 -8.90 21.91
C GLU A 172 -13.65 -7.91 22.52
N GLN A 173 -14.43 -7.19 21.70
CA GLN A 173 -15.37 -6.15 22.15
C GLN A 173 -14.70 -5.05 22.99
N LEU A 174 -13.40 -4.81 22.74
CA LEU A 174 -12.61 -3.83 23.47
C LEU A 174 -12.34 -2.59 22.62
N GLN A 175 -12.95 -1.46 23.00
CA GLN A 175 -12.72 -0.18 22.36
C GLN A 175 -11.58 0.59 23.04
N SER A 176 -10.46 0.71 22.34
CA SER A 176 -9.33 1.52 22.81
C SER A 176 -9.59 3.02 22.61
N ARG A 177 -9.15 3.84 23.56
CA ARG A 177 -9.26 5.30 23.46
C ARG A 177 -8.34 5.85 22.36
N PRO A 178 -8.75 6.90 21.63
CA PRO A 178 -7.95 7.45 20.52
C PRO A 178 -6.51 7.86 20.90
N ASN A 179 -6.32 8.40 22.11
CA ASN A 179 -4.99 8.81 22.58
C ASN A 179 -4.04 7.60 22.74
N ILE A 180 -4.52 6.51 23.32
CA ILE A 180 -3.74 5.27 23.52
C ILE A 180 -3.33 4.65 22.18
N ILE A 181 -4.18 4.76 21.16
CA ILE A 181 -3.89 4.27 19.82
C ILE A 181 -2.76 5.07 19.18
N LEU A 182 -2.79 6.40 19.31
CA LEU A 182 -1.75 7.27 18.78
C LEU A 182 -0.43 7.11 19.54
N GLU A 183 -0.47 7.03 20.87
CA GLU A 183 0.70 6.76 21.73
C GLU A 183 1.33 5.41 21.36
N GLY A 184 0.51 4.36 21.15
CA GLY A 184 1.00 3.06 20.70
C GLY A 184 1.59 3.09 19.28
N ALA A 185 1.02 3.88 18.37
CA ALA A 185 1.53 4.02 17.00
C ALA A 185 2.90 4.75 16.98
N THR A 186 3.01 5.85 17.72
CA THR A 186 4.24 6.64 17.86
C THR A 186 5.33 5.83 18.55
N GLY A 187 5.03 5.20 19.69
CA GLY A 187 5.98 4.33 20.38
C GLY A 187 6.49 3.18 19.52
N LEU A 188 5.61 2.51 18.76
CA LEU A 188 6.03 1.45 17.83
C LEU A 188 6.97 1.97 16.73
N LEU A 189 6.73 3.18 16.22
CA LEU A 189 7.56 3.77 15.18
C LEU A 189 8.94 4.13 15.74
N GLU A 190 8.98 4.82 16.87
CA GLU A 190 10.21 5.26 17.53
C GLU A 190 11.08 4.06 17.94
N GLU A 191 10.48 3.04 18.56
CA GLU A 191 11.16 1.81 18.93
C GLU A 191 11.80 1.15 17.70
N TYR A 192 11.02 0.98 16.62
CA TYR A 192 11.54 0.38 15.39
C TYR A 192 12.69 1.19 14.78
N GLN A 193 12.55 2.52 14.71
CA GLN A 193 13.60 3.38 14.15
C GLN A 193 14.89 3.34 14.97
N SER A 194 14.78 3.29 16.31
CA SER A 194 15.93 3.16 17.20
C SER A 194 16.69 1.85 17.02
N LEU A 195 15.96 0.73 16.83
CA LEU A 195 16.55 -0.58 16.56
C LEU A 195 17.24 -0.63 15.21
N MET A 196 16.63 -0.05 14.18
CA MET A 196 17.21 0.02 12.83
C MET A 196 18.49 0.85 12.81
N GLU A 197 18.53 1.96 13.56
CA GLU A 197 19.74 2.79 13.66
C GLU A 197 20.85 2.07 14.44
N THR A 198 20.50 1.40 15.54
CA THR A 198 21.46 0.58 16.30
C THR A 198 22.06 -0.53 15.44
N GLN A 199 21.23 -1.22 14.65
CA GLN A 199 21.70 -2.27 13.73
C GLN A 199 22.60 -1.71 12.63
N ARG A 200 22.28 -0.52 12.10
CA ARG A 200 23.11 0.18 11.11
C ARG A 200 24.49 0.52 11.69
N ILE A 201 24.54 1.10 12.89
CA ILE A 201 25.79 1.45 13.58
C ILE A 201 26.60 0.17 13.87
N ALA A 202 25.98 -0.86 14.42
CA ALA A 202 26.66 -2.13 14.69
C ALA A 202 27.26 -2.77 13.42
N SER A 203 26.53 -2.74 12.30
CA SER A 203 27.02 -3.24 11.02
C SER A 203 28.20 -2.42 10.49
N PHE A 204 28.20 -1.10 10.71
CA PHE A 204 29.30 -0.22 10.32
C PHE A 204 30.54 -0.44 11.18
N CYS A 205 30.38 -0.57 12.50
CA CYS A 205 31.49 -0.83 13.43
C CYS A 205 32.15 -2.19 13.21
N VAL A 206 31.39 -3.23 12.83
CA VAL A 206 31.94 -4.55 12.48
C VAL A 206 32.80 -4.47 11.21
N LEU A 207 32.39 -3.67 10.22
CA LEU A 207 33.17 -3.44 9.00
C LEU A 207 34.42 -2.58 9.24
N SER A 208 34.37 -1.62 10.17
CA SER A 208 35.53 -0.78 10.51
C SER A 208 36.50 -1.40 11.52
N SER A 209 36.12 -2.52 12.16
CA SER A 209 36.95 -3.22 13.15
C SER A 209 37.74 -4.40 12.56
N PHE A 210 37.73 -4.61 11.24
CA PHE A 210 38.74 -5.45 10.61
C PHE A 210 40.08 -4.71 10.66
N PRO A 211 41.07 -5.17 11.45
CA PRO A 211 42.42 -4.65 11.32
C PRO A 211 42.86 -4.94 9.90
N LEU A 212 43.38 -3.92 9.22
CA LEU A 212 44.28 -4.12 8.10
C LEU A 212 45.45 -4.98 8.60
N TYR A 213 45.31 -6.31 8.58
CA TYR A 213 46.45 -7.20 8.42
C TYR A 213 46.89 -7.00 6.97
N CYS A 214 47.88 -6.15 6.72
CA CYS A 214 49.31 -6.45 6.79
C CYS A 214 49.72 -7.52 5.76
N ILE A 215 50.41 -7.00 4.73
CA ILE A 215 51.25 -7.63 3.70
C ILE A 215 50.52 -8.08 2.44
#